data_AF-Q5GX97-F1
#
_entry.id   AF-Q5GX97-F1
#
_cell.length_a   1.000
_cell.length_b   1.000
_cell.length_c   1.000
_cell.angle_alpha   90.00
_cell.angle_beta   90.00
_cell.angle_gamma   90.00
#
_symmetry.space_group_name_H-M   'P 1'
#
loop_
_entity.id
_entity.type
_entity.pdbx_description
1 polymer ?
#
loop_
_entity_poly.entity_id
_entity_poly.type
_entity_poly.pdbx_seq_one_letter_code
_entity_poly.pdbx_strand_id
1 'polypeptide(L)'
;MRNATLDGIKTISWLTAINHAMLQQLDGGTGLDALRNELPGDWFAYYDYGAGTVIQAGPVPEIASVDDDPMPATYVLVNHLLKRFRSTTLKDFHGATLGWEPFLGVVGTAQWLRRFDIPDDELMHSQAKLLNMPKLKPDTVLPERL
;
A
#
# COMPACT_ATOMS: atom_id res chain seq x y z
N MET A 1 18.97 8.66 22.95
CA MET A 1 17.92 7.72 22.48
C MET A 1 17.79 7.90 20.98
N ARG A 2 18.20 6.92 20.17
CA ARG A 2 17.94 6.98 18.73
C ARG A 2 16.43 6.82 18.57
N ASN A 3 15.75 7.79 17.97
CA ASN A 3 14.37 7.61 17.54
C ASN A 3 14.35 6.34 16.70
N ALA A 4 13.67 5.30 17.18
CA ALA A 4 13.33 4.16 16.35
C ALA A 4 12.33 4.69 15.32
N THR A 5 12.84 5.33 14.26
CA THR A 5 12.08 5.49 13.02
C THR A 5 11.57 4.10 12.69
N LEU A 6 10.25 3.95 12.75
CA LEU A 6 9.55 2.74 12.33
C LEU A 6 10.16 2.33 10.98
N ASP A 7 10.75 1.15 10.94
CA ASP A 7 11.69 0.69 9.90
C ASP A 7 11.02 0.44 8.53
N GLY A 8 9.75 0.78 8.39
CA GLY A 8 8.98 0.44 7.21
C GLY A 8 7.52 0.86 7.23
N ILE A 9 6.82 0.46 6.18
CA ILE A 9 5.39 0.69 5.97
C ILE A 9 4.59 -0.27 6.84
N LYS A 10 3.51 0.23 7.45
CA LYS A 10 2.63 -0.54 8.34
C LYS A 10 1.36 -1.04 7.67
N THR A 11 1.00 -0.47 6.54
CA THR A 11 -0.21 -0.84 5.82
C THR A 11 -0.18 -0.27 4.41
N ILE A 12 -0.87 -0.95 3.51
CA ILE A 12 -1.36 -0.39 2.26
C ILE A 12 -2.81 0.04 2.46
N SER A 13 -3.20 1.14 1.83
CA SER A 13 -4.57 1.65 1.81
C SER A 13 -4.79 2.48 0.55
N TRP A 14 -5.94 3.13 0.44
CA TRP A 14 -6.29 4.00 -0.68
C TRP A 14 -5.23 5.06 -0.96
N LEU A 15 -4.71 5.68 0.10
CA LEU A 15 -3.57 6.59 0.05
C LEU A 15 -2.41 5.95 0.83
N THR A 16 -1.32 5.65 0.13
CA THR A 16 -0.12 5.05 0.74
C THR A 16 1.06 5.98 0.53
N ALA A 17 1.62 6.50 1.62
CA ALA A 17 2.82 7.33 1.60
C ALA A 17 4.10 6.46 1.68
N ILE A 18 5.07 6.77 0.83
CA ILE A 18 6.39 6.14 0.82
C ILE A 18 7.48 7.20 0.66
N ASN A 19 8.53 7.11 1.48
CA ASN A 19 9.61 8.11 1.48
C ASN A 19 10.59 7.91 0.32
N HIS A 20 11.34 8.97 -0.02
CA HIS A 20 12.32 8.92 -1.12
C HIS A 20 13.40 7.85 -0.95
N ALA A 21 13.87 7.60 0.28
CA ALA A 21 14.92 6.61 0.53
C ALA A 21 14.47 5.18 0.23
N MET A 22 13.19 4.86 0.41
CA MET A 22 12.60 3.59 0.00
C MET A 22 12.35 3.56 -1.51
N LEU A 23 11.81 4.65 -2.09
CA LEU A 23 11.56 4.74 -3.53
C LEU A 23 12.83 4.57 -4.38
N GLN A 24 13.93 5.20 -3.96
CA GLN A 24 15.24 5.06 -4.61
C GLN A 24 15.73 3.60 -4.68
N GLN A 25 15.27 2.73 -3.78
CA GLN A 25 15.65 1.31 -3.80
C GLN A 25 14.90 0.50 -4.87
N LEU A 26 13.90 1.07 -5.54
CA LEU A 26 13.17 0.40 -6.63
C LEU A 26 13.97 0.39 -7.93
N ASP A 27 14.60 1.50 -8.30
CA ASP A 27 15.30 1.67 -9.59
C ASP A 27 16.66 2.41 -9.50
N GLY A 28 17.07 2.86 -8.32
CA GLY A 28 18.29 3.67 -8.13
C GLY A 28 18.14 5.15 -8.50
N GLY A 29 16.97 5.57 -8.99
CA GLY A 29 16.63 6.94 -9.38
C GLY A 29 15.62 7.57 -8.41
N THR A 30 14.62 8.29 -8.91
CA THR A 30 13.57 8.87 -8.04
C THR A 30 12.57 7.83 -7.53
N GLY A 31 12.54 6.63 -8.14
CA GLY A 31 11.53 5.59 -7.94
C GLY A 31 10.19 5.84 -8.62
N LEU A 32 9.95 7.02 -9.19
CA LEU A 32 8.67 7.36 -9.81
C LEU A 32 8.42 6.58 -11.11
N ASP A 33 9.48 6.34 -11.89
CA ASP A 33 9.38 5.56 -13.12
C ASP A 33 9.12 4.08 -12.80
N ALA A 34 9.78 3.53 -11.75
CA ALA A 34 9.44 2.21 -11.24
C ALA A 34 7.97 2.10 -10.80
N LEU A 35 7.44 3.10 -10.09
CA LEU A 35 6.03 3.12 -9.74
C LEU A 35 5.15 3.12 -10.99
N ARG A 36 5.41 4.00 -11.97
CA ARG A 36 4.58 4.11 -13.19
C ARG A 36 4.61 2.87 -14.08
N ASN A 37 5.74 2.17 -14.11
CA ASN A 37 5.88 0.94 -14.89
C ASN A 37 5.06 -0.21 -14.27
N GLU A 38 5.06 -0.33 -12.95
CA GLU A 38 4.36 -1.40 -12.23
C GLU A 38 2.90 -1.07 -11.93
N LEU A 39 2.56 0.22 -11.80
CA LEU A 39 1.28 0.76 -11.39
C LEU A 39 0.79 1.81 -12.42
N PRO A 40 -0.01 1.41 -13.43
CA PRO A 40 -0.39 2.30 -14.53
C PRO A 40 -1.26 3.49 -14.11
N GLY A 41 -0.98 4.67 -14.69
CA GLY A 41 -1.62 5.95 -14.34
C GLY A 41 -3.13 6.06 -14.59
N ASP A 42 -3.72 5.08 -15.27
CA ASP A 42 -5.18 4.96 -15.45
C ASP A 42 -5.90 4.63 -14.13
N TRP A 43 -5.22 3.93 -13.21
CA TRP A 43 -5.77 3.51 -11.91
C TRP A 43 -5.01 4.09 -10.71
N PHE A 44 -3.78 4.57 -10.92
CA PHE A 44 -2.92 5.07 -9.86
C PHE A 44 -2.54 6.54 -10.09
N ALA A 45 -2.60 7.33 -9.02
CA ALA A 45 -2.11 8.71 -9.04
C ALA A 45 -0.99 8.90 -8.00
N TYR A 46 -0.11 9.84 -8.28
CA TYR A 46 1.10 10.09 -7.50
C TYR A 46 1.12 11.54 -7.06
N TYR A 47 1.48 11.79 -5.80
CA TYR A 47 1.57 13.13 -5.25
C TYR A 47 2.86 13.30 -4.48
N ASP A 48 3.59 14.38 -4.71
CA ASP A 48 4.71 14.75 -3.87
C ASP A 48 4.19 15.27 -2.53
N TYR A 49 4.75 14.78 -1.43
CA TYR A 49 4.48 15.32 -0.09
C TYR A 49 5.73 15.94 0.56
N GLY A 50 6.77 16.19 -0.23
CA GLY A 50 8.02 16.84 0.15
C GLY A 50 9.09 15.90 0.71
N ALA A 51 8.69 14.79 1.34
CA ALA A 51 9.62 13.75 1.84
C ALA A 51 9.45 12.40 1.13
N GLY A 52 8.62 12.35 0.09
CA GLY A 52 8.31 11.14 -0.65
C GLY A 52 7.10 11.31 -1.57
N THR A 53 6.53 10.17 -1.96
CA THR A 53 5.35 10.12 -2.82
C THR A 53 4.17 9.48 -2.09
N VAL A 54 2.98 10.06 -2.23
CA VAL A 54 1.71 9.40 -1.92
C VAL A 54 1.21 8.72 -3.19
N ILE A 55 0.91 7.43 -3.08
CA ILE A 55 0.26 6.64 -4.12
C ILE A 55 -1.23 6.57 -3.79
N GLN A 56 -2.08 7.05 -4.69
CA GLN A 56 -3.51 6.83 -4.65
C GLN A 56 -3.88 5.61 -5.49
N ALA A 57 -4.61 4.67 -4.90
CA ALA A 57 -4.96 3.38 -5.49
C ALA A 57 -6.46 3.32 -5.86
N GLY A 58 -6.81 3.78 -7.06
CA GLY A 58 -8.18 3.84 -7.56
C GLY A 58 -8.92 5.15 -7.26
N PRO A 59 -10.11 5.34 -7.83
CA PRO A 59 -10.87 6.60 -7.72
C PRO A 59 -11.56 6.80 -6.36
N VAL A 60 -11.79 5.72 -5.61
CA VAL A 60 -12.47 5.75 -4.31
C VAL A 60 -11.78 4.80 -3.34
N PRO A 61 -11.89 5.03 -2.02
CA PRO A 61 -11.38 4.09 -1.03
C PRO A 61 -12.18 2.78 -1.05
N GLU A 62 -11.49 1.68 -1.29
CA GLU A 62 -12.03 0.33 -1.12
C GLU A 62 -11.95 -0.10 0.34
N ILE A 63 -13.04 -0.70 0.84
CA ILE A 63 -13.13 -1.23 2.22
C ILE A 63 -12.36 -2.55 2.35
N ALA A 64 -12.18 -3.29 1.25
CA ALA A 64 -11.62 -4.63 1.22
C ALA A 64 -12.38 -5.61 2.16
N SER A 65 -13.71 -5.60 2.07
CA SER A 65 -14.59 -6.47 2.88
C SER A 65 -14.43 -7.93 2.48
N VAL A 66 -14.46 -8.83 3.46
CA VAL A 66 -14.43 -10.28 3.23
C VAL A 66 -15.64 -10.80 2.45
N ASP A 67 -16.76 -10.08 2.51
CA ASP A 67 -18.02 -10.48 1.88
C ASP A 67 -18.14 -10.02 0.41
N ASP A 68 -17.39 -8.97 0.01
CA ASP A 68 -17.49 -8.36 -1.32
C ASP A 68 -16.23 -8.58 -2.15
N ASP A 69 -15.14 -7.90 -1.77
CA ASP A 69 -13.83 -8.05 -2.40
C ASP A 69 -12.72 -7.86 -1.35
N PRO A 70 -12.21 -8.95 -0.74
CA PRO A 70 -11.14 -8.85 0.26
C PRO A 70 -9.78 -8.45 -0.34
N MET A 71 -9.64 -8.53 -1.67
CA MET A 71 -8.36 -8.36 -2.36
C MET A 71 -8.50 -7.43 -3.58
N PRO A 72 -8.85 -6.14 -3.40
CA PRO A 72 -8.92 -5.20 -4.51
C PRO A 72 -7.57 -5.14 -5.23
N ALA A 73 -7.56 -5.28 -6.56
CA ALA A 73 -6.29 -5.36 -7.30
C ALA A 73 -5.46 -4.07 -7.14
N THR A 74 -6.11 -2.91 -7.01
CA THR A 74 -5.44 -1.64 -6.70
C THR A 74 -4.60 -1.70 -5.42
N TYR A 75 -5.05 -2.42 -4.38
CA TYR A 75 -4.29 -2.56 -3.13
C TYR A 75 -3.27 -3.70 -3.19
N VAL A 76 -3.64 -4.81 -3.84
CA VAL A 76 -2.75 -5.97 -3.98
C VAL A 76 -1.50 -5.61 -4.77
N LEU A 77 -1.62 -4.87 -5.88
CA LEU A 77 -0.47 -4.48 -6.71
C LEU A 77 0.47 -3.53 -5.96
N VAL A 78 -0.07 -2.54 -5.25
CA VAL A 78 0.74 -1.63 -4.41
C VAL A 78 1.43 -2.42 -3.29
N ASN A 79 0.73 -3.35 -2.64
CA ASN A 79 1.33 -4.21 -1.62
C ASN A 79 2.43 -5.10 -2.20
N HIS A 80 2.21 -5.72 -3.36
CA HIS A 80 3.19 -6.59 -3.99
C HIS A 80 4.50 -5.85 -4.29
N LEU A 81 4.40 -4.62 -4.81
CA LEU A 81 5.56 -3.77 -5.08
C LEU A 81 6.28 -3.32 -3.80
N LEU A 82 5.52 -2.93 -2.77
CA LEU A 82 6.07 -2.28 -1.57
C LEU A 82 6.31 -3.23 -0.39
N LYS A 83 5.93 -4.52 -0.47
CA LYS A 83 6.04 -5.50 0.65
C LYS A 83 7.46 -5.61 1.21
N ARG A 84 8.48 -5.36 0.39
CA ARG A 84 9.90 -5.34 0.82
C ARG A 84 10.24 -4.22 1.82
N PHE A 85 9.45 -3.15 1.86
CA PHE A 85 9.62 -2.03 2.78
C PHE A 85 8.70 -2.13 4.00
N ARG A 86 8.01 -3.26 4.19
CA ARG A 86 7.14 -3.48 5.34
C ARG A 86 7.96 -3.48 6.62
N SER A 87 7.45 -2.81 7.65
CA SER A 87 8.10 -2.78 8.96
C SER A 87 8.26 -4.21 9.52
N THR A 88 9.46 -4.51 10.02
CA THR A 88 9.80 -5.80 10.64
C THR A 88 9.87 -5.69 12.16
N THR A 89 9.86 -4.48 12.71
CA THR A 89 10.00 -4.21 14.15
C THR A 89 8.66 -4.05 14.89
N LEU A 90 7.53 -4.04 14.18
CA LEU A 90 6.21 -3.98 14.79
C LEU A 90 5.89 -5.27 15.57
N LYS A 91 5.62 -5.14 16.87
CA LYS A 91 5.15 -6.26 17.70
C LYS A 91 3.65 -6.44 17.57
N ASP A 92 2.87 -5.42 17.93
CA ASP A 92 1.42 -5.37 17.80
C ASP A 92 0.96 -3.93 17.53
N PHE A 93 -0.29 -3.73 17.11
CA PHE A 93 -0.84 -2.40 16.90
C PHE A 93 -1.37 -1.73 18.17
N HIS A 94 -1.73 -2.51 19.20
CA HIS A 94 -2.49 -2.02 20.36
C HIS A 94 -1.67 -1.93 21.66
N GLY A 95 -0.46 -2.50 21.72
CA GLY A 95 0.34 -2.52 22.95
C GLY A 95 -0.29 -3.36 24.06
N ALA A 96 -0.41 -2.79 25.26
CA ALA A 96 -0.98 -3.48 26.41
C ALA A 96 -2.53 -3.47 26.35
N THR A 97 -3.13 -4.63 26.55
CA THR A 97 -4.59 -4.81 26.62
C THR A 97 -5.13 -4.63 28.05
N LEU A 98 -6.37 -4.18 28.18
CA LEU A 98 -7.16 -4.18 29.43
C LEU A 98 -7.99 -5.46 29.61
N GLY A 99 -7.91 -6.41 28.66
CA GLY A 99 -8.37 -7.79 28.79
C GLY A 99 -9.73 -8.12 28.18
N TRP A 100 -10.47 -7.14 27.66
CA TRP A 100 -11.87 -7.34 27.22
C TRP A 100 -12.19 -6.80 25.83
N GLU A 101 -11.27 -6.04 25.23
CA GLU A 101 -11.42 -5.47 23.90
C GLU A 101 -10.92 -6.42 22.78
N PRO A 102 -11.52 -6.35 21.58
CA PRO A 102 -10.92 -6.94 20.38
C PRO A 102 -9.49 -6.43 20.20
N PHE A 103 -8.53 -7.36 20.18
CA PHE A 103 -7.11 -7.06 20.25
C PHE A 103 -6.38 -7.60 19.01
N LEU A 104 -5.83 -6.70 18.17
CA LEU A 104 -4.87 -7.09 17.13
C LEU A 104 -3.50 -7.31 17.78
N GLY A 105 -3.35 -8.43 18.48
CA GLY A 105 -2.07 -8.87 19.02
C GLY A 105 -1.07 -9.24 17.93
N VAL A 106 0.06 -9.83 18.33
CA VAL A 106 1.18 -10.12 17.41
C VAL A 106 0.75 -10.90 16.17
N VAL A 107 -0.05 -11.95 16.33
CA VAL A 107 -0.55 -12.77 15.22
C VAL A 107 -1.49 -11.97 14.31
N GLY A 108 -2.45 -11.25 14.89
CA GLY A 108 -3.40 -10.43 14.12
C GLY A 108 -2.72 -9.27 13.40
N THR A 109 -1.71 -8.66 14.01
CA THR A 109 -0.87 -7.62 13.38
C THR A 109 -0.09 -8.18 12.20
N ALA A 110 0.51 -9.37 12.35
CA ALA A 110 1.21 -10.03 11.25
C ALA A 110 0.26 -10.39 10.10
N GLN A 111 -0.95 -10.89 10.40
CA GLN A 111 -1.98 -11.17 9.40
C GLN A 111 -2.44 -9.89 8.69
N TRP A 112 -2.70 -8.81 9.44
CA TRP A 112 -3.10 -7.53 8.87
C TRP A 112 -2.04 -6.93 7.94
N LEU A 113 -0.78 -7.02 8.33
CA LEU A 113 0.36 -6.56 7.52
C LEU A 113 0.46 -7.32 6.20
N ARG A 114 0.08 -8.61 6.19
CA ARG A 114 0.16 -9.53 5.04
C ARG A 114 -1.18 -9.70 4.31
N ARG A 115 -2.21 -8.94 4.67
CA ARG A 115 -3.59 -9.20 4.19
C ARG A 115 -3.78 -9.09 2.69
N PHE A 116 -2.84 -8.47 1.97
CA PHE A 116 -2.83 -8.37 0.51
C PHE A 116 -1.63 -9.10 -0.13
N ASP A 117 -0.96 -9.96 0.62
CA ASP A 117 0.13 -10.77 0.08
C ASP A 117 -0.45 -11.82 -0.85
N ILE A 118 0.08 -11.85 -2.06
CA ILE A 118 -0.16 -12.89 -3.05
C ILE A 118 1.17 -13.53 -3.47
N PRO A 119 1.15 -14.81 -3.86
CA PRO A 119 2.23 -15.44 -4.61
C PRO A 119 2.56 -14.68 -5.91
N ASP A 120 3.80 -14.77 -6.38
CA ASP A 120 4.22 -14.05 -7.59
C ASP A 120 3.54 -14.57 -8.87
N ASP A 121 3.15 -15.85 -8.90
CA ASP A 121 2.39 -16.46 -10.00
C ASP A 121 0.92 -16.02 -10.06
N GLU A 122 0.38 -15.43 -8.99
CA GLU A 122 -0.95 -14.81 -8.96
C GLU A 122 -0.94 -13.33 -9.40
N LEU A 123 0.25 -12.73 -9.61
CA LEU A 123 0.37 -11.32 -9.98
C LEU A 123 -0.39 -10.99 -11.28
N MET A 124 -0.28 -11.85 -12.29
CA MET A 124 -0.99 -11.67 -13.56
C MET A 124 -2.51 -11.71 -13.39
N HIS A 125 -3.04 -12.48 -12.44
CA HIS A 125 -4.46 -12.51 -12.15
C HIS A 125 -4.93 -11.17 -11.55
N SER A 126 -4.14 -10.59 -10.65
CA SER A 126 -4.41 -9.27 -10.09
C SER A 126 -4.32 -8.17 -11.15
N GLN A 127 -3.34 -8.23 -12.04
CA GLN A 127 -3.24 -7.31 -13.17
C GLN A 127 -4.44 -7.42 -14.12
N ALA A 128 -4.90 -8.65 -14.43
CA ALA A 128 -6.10 -8.86 -15.23
C ALA A 128 -7.37 -8.34 -14.53
N LYS A 129 -7.48 -8.53 -13.21
CA LYS A 129 -8.56 -7.96 -12.39
C LYS A 129 -8.58 -6.43 -12.44
N LEU A 130 -7.41 -5.79 -12.37
CA LEU A 130 -7.28 -4.32 -12.46
C LEU A 130 -7.95 -3.74 -13.72
N LEU A 131 -7.85 -4.45 -14.86
CA LEU A 131 -8.43 -3.98 -16.13
C LEU A 131 -9.95 -3.77 -16.07
N ASN A 132 -10.63 -4.45 -15.14
CA ASN A 132 -12.08 -4.32 -14.92
C ASN A 132 -12.43 -3.33 -13.80
N MET A 133 -11.43 -2.79 -13.10
CA MET A 133 -11.65 -1.83 -12.02
C MET A 133 -11.91 -0.41 -12.55
N PRO A 134 -12.68 0.41 -11.81
CA PRO A 134 -12.89 1.81 -12.17
C PRO A 134 -11.58 2.58 -12.32
N LYS A 135 -11.44 3.30 -13.44
CA LYS A 135 -10.31 4.20 -13.68
C LYS A 135 -10.46 5.51 -12.92
N LEU A 136 -9.34 6.18 -12.71
CA LEU A 136 -9.29 7.54 -12.20
C LEU A 136 -10.00 8.49 -13.16
N LYS A 137 -10.69 9.48 -12.59
CA LYS A 137 -11.36 10.57 -13.30
C LYS A 137 -10.83 11.90 -12.78
N PRO A 138 -10.98 13.00 -13.53
CA PRO A 138 -10.52 14.32 -13.09
C PRO A 138 -11.08 14.78 -11.74
N ASP A 139 -12.30 14.35 -11.37
CA ASP A 139 -12.96 14.65 -10.10
C ASP A 139 -12.54 13.74 -8.94
N THR A 140 -11.78 12.67 -9.22
CA THR A 140 -11.32 11.70 -8.22
C THR A 140 -9.83 11.83 -7.91
N VAL A 141 -9.17 12.87 -8.42
CA VAL A 141 -7.73 13.11 -8.26
C VAL A 141 -7.47 14.58 -7.97
N LEU A 142 -6.38 14.88 -7.25
CA LEU A 142 -5.91 16.26 -7.13
C LEU A 142 -5.26 16.74 -8.44
N PRO A 143 -5.39 18.03 -8.79
CA PRO A 143 -4.77 18.60 -10.00
C PRO A 143 -3.24 18.49 -10.03
N GLU A 144 -2.59 18.49 -8.86
CA GLU A 144 -1.14 18.56 -8.67
C GLU A 144 -0.44 17.18 -8.73
N ARG A 145 -1.01 16.21 -9.45
CA ARG A 145 -0.43 14.87 -9.55
C ARG A 145 0.86 14.87 -10.39
N LEU A 146 1.83 14.05 -9.99
CA LEU A 146 3.14 13.89 -10.62
C LEU A 146 3.06 13.17 -11.96
#